data_AF-A0A7S1SMF1-F1
#
_entry.id   AF-A0A7S1SMF1-F1
#
_cell.length_a   1.000
_cell.length_b   1.000
_cell.length_c   1.000
_cell.angle_alpha   90.00
_cell.angle_beta   90.00
_cell.angle_gamma   90.00
#
_symmetry.space_group_name_H-M   'P 1'
#
loop_
_entity.id
_entity.type
_entity.pdbx_description
1 polymer ?
#
loop_
_entity_poly.entity_id
_entity_poly.type
_entity_poly.pdbx_seq_one_letter_code
_entity_poly.pdbx_strand_id
1 'polypeptide(L)'
;MSIQDSVIKGVENAHAGVVQKEDDSLRGGKVIRSHSGECIVTEPDKEASSKPLTKRVNVLSSGVSLYALLELGEQAAAWDPRATTRAVVNKFIIPATQDEGVTYLGTLPKSSAGMPRYYVVHAWGGLFQDLVAAVQSKLRNRSQKECFVWLDFMAVNQSAARALDVSFFQLCLQSCTGGTMVVQGRSPPDSSGIVYTRAWCLYELWLTLQTHSPRHILPRTDILKLQDWHSMIMALDIRQSKADSTEDVAAILHKVQSTVVRPPWHSVLPSNNRTK
;
A
#
# COMPACT_ATOMS: atom_id res chain seq x y z
N MET A 1 -31.30 -21.51 28.59
CA MET A 1 -32.48 -21.67 27.70
C MET A 1 -32.49 -20.44 26.81
N SER A 2 -31.72 -20.38 25.72
CA SER A 2 -31.93 -21.01 24.39
C SER A 2 -33.33 -20.79 23.86
N ILE A 3 -33.47 -19.95 22.84
CA ILE A 3 -34.29 -20.23 21.65
C ILE A 3 -33.53 -19.72 20.42
N GLN A 4 -33.07 -20.70 19.65
CA GLN A 4 -32.63 -20.64 18.26
C GLN A 4 -33.84 -20.80 17.32
N ASP A 5 -33.62 -20.41 16.07
CA ASP A 5 -34.21 -20.95 14.84
C ASP A 5 -35.66 -20.62 14.43
N SER A 6 -35.79 -19.85 13.35
CA SER A 6 -36.54 -20.16 12.09
C SER A 6 -36.52 -18.88 11.24
N VAL A 7 -36.11 -18.86 9.97
CA VAL A 7 -36.72 -19.54 8.83
C VAL A 7 -35.67 -19.73 7.70
N ILE A 8 -35.44 -20.98 7.31
CA ILE A 8 -34.92 -21.39 5.99
C ILE A 8 -36.09 -22.04 5.25
N LYS A 9 -36.29 -21.66 3.98
CA LYS A 9 -36.89 -22.42 2.85
C LYS A 9 -36.95 -21.44 1.67
N GLY A 10 -36.44 -21.69 0.48
CA GLY A 10 -35.76 -22.83 -0.13
C GLY A 10 -35.50 -22.49 -1.61
N VAL A 11 -34.74 -23.34 -2.30
CA VAL A 11 -35.01 -23.90 -3.63
C VAL A 11 -33.78 -24.73 -3.99
N GLU A 12 -33.98 -26.03 -4.03
CA GLU A 12 -33.06 -27.03 -4.56
C GLU A 12 -33.48 -27.44 -5.98
N ASN A 13 -32.44 -27.75 -6.77
CA ASN A 13 -32.34 -28.77 -7.81
C ASN A 13 -32.89 -28.52 -9.22
N ALA A 14 -31.94 -28.53 -10.18
CA ALA A 14 -32.00 -29.43 -11.34
C ALA A 14 -30.59 -29.86 -11.77
N HIS A 15 -30.32 -31.17 -11.66
CA HIS A 15 -29.18 -31.90 -12.20
C HIS A 15 -29.33 -32.11 -13.72
N ALA A 16 -28.20 -32.13 -14.45
CA ALA A 16 -27.77 -33.25 -15.32
C ALA A 16 -26.51 -32.84 -16.10
N GLY A 17 -25.45 -33.65 -16.02
CA GLY A 17 -24.16 -33.38 -16.66
C GLY A 17 -23.97 -34.03 -18.02
N VAL A 18 -22.89 -33.67 -18.72
CA VAL A 18 -22.18 -34.47 -19.75
C VAL A 18 -20.70 -34.03 -19.79
N VAL A 19 -19.87 -35.01 -20.16
CA VAL A 19 -18.41 -35.19 -20.17
C VAL A 19 -17.64 -34.34 -21.22
N GLN A 20 -16.41 -33.98 -20.83
CA GLN A 20 -15.17 -33.60 -21.57
C GLN A 20 -15.21 -32.80 -22.88
N LYS A 21 -14.39 -31.72 -22.89
CA LYS A 21 -13.32 -31.51 -23.87
C LYS A 21 -12.16 -30.75 -23.23
N GLU A 22 -10.97 -31.32 -23.33
CA GLU A 22 -9.69 -30.64 -23.14
C GLU A 22 -9.62 -29.47 -24.13
N ASP A 23 -9.24 -28.29 -23.65
CA ASP A 23 -8.52 -27.34 -24.49
C ASP A 23 -7.48 -26.61 -23.65
N ASP A 24 -6.24 -26.89 -24.02
CA ASP A 24 -5.00 -26.57 -23.35
C ASP A 24 -4.41 -25.37 -24.10
N SER A 25 -4.81 -24.15 -23.76
CA SER A 25 -4.10 -22.94 -24.19
C SER A 25 -4.60 -21.70 -23.44
N LEU A 26 -3.68 -20.72 -23.27
CA LEU A 26 -3.88 -19.34 -22.81
C LEU A 26 -3.67 -19.07 -21.30
N ARG A 27 -2.42 -18.79 -20.92
CA ARG A 27 -1.89 -17.41 -20.80
C ARG A 27 -0.64 -17.38 -19.91
N GLY A 28 0.51 -17.55 -20.55
CA GLY A 28 1.77 -16.98 -20.08
C GLY A 28 1.81 -15.49 -20.43
N GLY A 29 1.63 -14.61 -19.44
CA GLY A 29 1.99 -13.20 -19.57
C GLY A 29 3.49 -13.04 -19.37
N LYS A 30 4.22 -12.64 -20.41
CA LYS A 30 5.68 -12.46 -20.36
C LYS A 30 6.02 -11.07 -19.85
N VAL A 31 6.59 -11.00 -18.64
CA VAL A 31 7.21 -9.77 -18.11
C VAL A 31 8.52 -9.54 -18.86
N ILE A 32 8.61 -8.48 -19.66
CA ILE A 32 9.86 -8.06 -20.31
C ILE A 32 10.52 -7.02 -19.41
N ARG A 33 11.64 -7.39 -18.77
CA ARG A 33 12.51 -6.43 -18.07
C ARG A 33 13.45 -5.77 -19.07
N SER A 34 13.35 -4.46 -19.27
CA SER A 34 14.41 -3.69 -19.91
C SER A 34 15.47 -3.28 -18.87
N HIS A 35 16.71 -3.07 -19.31
CA HIS A 35 17.82 -2.60 -18.48
C HIS A 35 17.63 -1.15 -17.97
N SER A 36 16.51 -0.49 -18.29
CA SER A 36 16.15 0.88 -17.85
C SER A 36 15.26 0.93 -16.59
N GLY A 37 14.82 -0.21 -16.05
CA GLY A 37 13.90 -0.26 -14.90
C GLY A 37 12.48 0.21 -15.20
N GLU A 38 12.10 0.31 -16.47
CA GLU A 38 10.74 0.58 -16.91
C GLU A 38 9.87 -0.68 -16.75
N CYS A 39 8.69 -0.55 -16.13
CA CYS A 39 7.70 -1.61 -16.06
C CYS A 39 6.50 -1.25 -16.94
N ILE A 40 6.22 -2.08 -17.95
CA ILE A 40 5.09 -1.93 -18.86
C ILE A 40 4.04 -2.96 -18.45
N VAL A 41 2.86 -2.49 -18.00
CA VAL A 41 1.70 -3.35 -17.74
C VAL A 41 0.75 -3.22 -18.92
N THR A 42 0.47 -4.33 -19.60
CA THR A 42 -0.53 -4.42 -20.68
C THR A 42 -1.69 -5.31 -20.24
N GLU A 43 -2.92 -4.83 -20.36
CA GLU A 43 -4.10 -5.66 -20.16
C GLU A 43 -4.34 -6.59 -21.36
N PRO A 44 -5.02 -7.74 -21.17
CA PRO A 44 -5.35 -8.65 -22.25
C PRO A 44 -6.45 -8.05 -23.14
N ASP A 45 -6.14 -7.97 -24.44
CA ASP A 45 -6.96 -7.36 -25.49
C ASP A 45 -8.44 -7.77 -25.45
N LYS A 46 -9.31 -6.76 -25.36
CA LYS A 46 -10.62 -6.76 -26.02
C LYS A 46 -10.61 -5.66 -27.07
N GLU A 47 -10.91 -6.06 -28.30
CA GLU A 47 -10.74 -5.28 -29.52
C GLU A 47 -11.45 -3.91 -29.51
N ALA A 48 -10.74 -2.96 -30.13
CA ALA A 48 -11.21 -1.82 -30.90
C ALA A 48 -12.02 -0.72 -30.19
N SER A 49 -11.32 0.24 -29.59
CA SER A 49 -11.58 1.67 -29.84
C SER A 49 -10.41 2.55 -29.36
N SER A 50 -9.94 3.38 -30.30
CA SER A 50 -8.96 4.47 -30.24
C SER A 50 -8.18 4.77 -28.94
N LYS A 51 -6.86 4.50 -29.03
CA LYS A 51 -5.70 5.00 -28.25
C LYS A 51 -5.63 4.57 -26.77
N PRO A 52 -4.70 3.66 -26.40
CA PRO A 52 -4.34 3.48 -25.01
C PRO A 52 -3.55 4.71 -24.55
N LEU A 53 -4.14 5.53 -23.69
CA LEU A 53 -3.41 6.49 -22.87
C LEU A 53 -2.66 5.72 -21.77
N THR A 54 -1.64 4.96 -22.16
CA THR A 54 -0.67 4.39 -21.22
C THR A 54 0.33 5.48 -20.84
N LYS A 55 -0.04 6.35 -19.90
CA LYS A 55 0.95 7.21 -19.23
C LYS A 55 1.92 6.28 -18.49
N ARG A 56 3.15 6.17 -19.02
CA ARG A 56 4.24 5.44 -18.36
C ARG A 56 4.47 6.04 -16.98
N VAL A 57 4.34 5.25 -15.92
CA VAL A 57 4.68 5.69 -14.57
C VAL A 57 6.13 5.33 -14.30
N ASN A 58 6.97 6.34 -14.11
CA ASN A 58 8.36 6.14 -13.74
C ASN A 58 8.46 5.93 -12.22
N VAL A 59 8.38 4.66 -11.80
CA VAL A 59 8.51 4.26 -10.38
C VAL A 59 9.89 4.63 -9.81
N LEU A 60 10.92 4.79 -10.66
CA LEU A 60 12.26 5.21 -10.24
C LEU A 60 12.33 6.68 -9.83
N SER A 61 11.28 7.47 -10.10
CA SER A 61 11.17 8.88 -9.71
C SER A 61 9.92 9.17 -8.89
N SER A 62 9.28 8.15 -8.30
CA SER A 62 8.04 8.31 -7.52
C SER A 62 8.28 8.57 -6.03
N GLY A 63 9.54 8.68 -5.60
CA GLY A 63 9.89 9.04 -4.22
C GLY A 63 10.03 10.54 -4.03
N VAL A 64 9.50 11.07 -2.94
CA VAL A 64 9.71 12.45 -2.50
C VAL A 64 10.94 12.54 -1.60
N SER A 65 11.73 13.60 -1.74
CA SER A 65 12.86 13.85 -0.84
C SER A 65 12.39 14.15 0.58
N LEU A 66 13.19 13.77 1.58
CA LEU A 66 12.93 14.14 2.97
C LEU A 66 12.86 15.66 3.14
N TYR A 67 13.68 16.41 2.40
CA TYR A 67 13.65 17.87 2.41
C TYR A 67 12.26 18.42 2.02
N ALA A 68 11.70 17.99 0.89
CA ALA A 68 10.40 18.46 0.43
C ALA A 68 9.25 18.01 1.36
N LEU A 69 9.36 16.82 1.96
CA LEU A 69 8.41 16.37 2.98
C LEU A 69 8.45 17.25 4.24
N LEU A 70 9.65 17.68 4.67
CA LEU A 70 9.80 18.57 5.82
C LEU A 70 9.25 19.96 5.53
N GLU A 71 9.49 20.53 4.35
CA GLU A 71 8.90 21.82 3.95
C GLU A 71 7.37 21.78 3.94
N LEU A 72 6.77 20.71 3.41
CA LEU A 72 5.31 20.51 3.49
C LEU A 72 4.86 20.32 4.95
N GLY A 73 5.65 19.62 5.76
CA GLY A 73 5.45 19.44 7.20
C GLY A 73 5.38 20.76 7.95
N GLU A 74 6.31 21.68 7.68
CA GLU A 74 6.35 23.01 8.29
C GLU A 74 5.15 23.87 7.87
N GLN A 75 4.79 23.87 6.59
CA GLN A 75 3.61 24.58 6.09
C GLN A 75 2.32 24.06 6.72
N ALA A 76 2.17 22.73 6.80
CA ALA A 76 1.03 22.10 7.44
C ALA A 76 0.97 22.44 8.94
N ALA A 77 2.11 22.40 9.64
CA ALA A 77 2.18 22.74 11.07
C ALA A 77 1.80 24.21 11.33
N ALA A 78 2.24 25.12 10.47
CA ALA A 78 1.91 26.55 10.57
C ALA A 78 0.42 26.81 10.33
N TRP A 79 -0.25 26.00 9.50
CA TRP A 79 -1.68 26.09 9.26
C TRP A 79 -2.51 25.44 10.38
N ASP A 80 -2.26 24.16 10.67
CA ASP A 80 -2.87 23.41 11.77
C ASP A 80 -1.93 22.26 12.21
N PRO A 81 -1.32 22.33 13.40
CA PRO A 81 -0.41 21.30 13.89
C PRO A 81 -1.11 19.97 14.18
N ARG A 82 -2.45 19.93 14.21
CA ARG A 82 -3.25 18.72 14.39
C ARG A 82 -3.93 18.27 13.09
N ALA A 83 -3.55 18.82 11.94
CA ALA A 83 -4.07 18.38 10.66
C ALA A 83 -3.77 16.90 10.43
N THR A 84 -4.79 16.16 10.02
CA THR A 84 -4.62 14.81 9.50
C THR A 84 -4.01 14.85 8.10
N THR A 85 -3.42 13.75 7.63
CA THR A 85 -2.93 13.69 6.25
C THR A 85 -4.04 14.01 5.25
N ARG A 86 -5.27 13.55 5.49
CA ARG A 86 -6.45 13.91 4.68
C ARG A 86 -6.68 15.42 4.63
N ALA A 87 -6.59 16.10 5.78
CA ALA A 87 -6.76 17.55 5.85
C ALA A 87 -5.66 18.28 5.05
N VAL A 88 -4.41 17.84 5.16
CA VAL A 88 -3.27 18.38 4.38
C VAL A 88 -3.46 18.16 2.88
N VAL A 89 -3.90 16.96 2.46
CA VAL A 89 -4.18 16.66 1.05
C VAL A 89 -5.23 17.61 0.48
N ASN A 90 -6.35 17.77 1.17
CA ASN A 90 -7.44 18.64 0.72
C ASN A 90 -7.05 20.12 0.73
N LYS A 91 -6.20 20.53 1.67
CA LYS A 91 -5.81 21.94 1.84
C LYS A 91 -4.72 22.40 0.89
N PHE A 92 -3.70 21.57 0.67
CA PHE A 92 -2.49 21.96 -0.06
C PHE A 92 -2.34 21.21 -1.38
N ILE A 93 -2.59 19.90 -1.38
CA ILE A 93 -2.22 19.05 -2.51
C ILE A 93 -3.23 19.12 -3.64
N ILE A 94 -4.51 18.90 -3.36
CA ILE A 94 -5.55 18.94 -4.39
C ILE A 94 -5.59 20.32 -5.06
N PRO A 95 -5.63 21.46 -4.33
CA PRO A 95 -5.64 22.78 -4.96
C PRO A 95 -4.41 23.05 -5.84
N ALA A 96 -3.24 22.53 -5.46
CA ALA A 96 -2.00 22.72 -6.23
C ALA A 96 -1.90 21.83 -7.49
N THR A 97 -2.74 20.79 -7.62
CA THR A 97 -2.58 19.75 -8.65
C THR A 97 -3.77 19.59 -9.57
N GLN A 98 -4.97 20.03 -9.15
CA GLN A 98 -6.22 19.77 -9.84
C GLN A 98 -6.29 20.40 -11.24
N ASP A 99 -5.78 21.62 -11.42
CA ASP A 99 -5.90 22.35 -12.69
C ASP A 99 -5.03 21.71 -13.78
N GLU A 100 -3.86 21.18 -13.40
CA GLU A 100 -2.92 20.53 -14.32
C GLU A 100 -3.13 19.01 -14.41
N GLY A 101 -3.92 18.42 -13.51
CA GLY A 101 -4.14 16.98 -13.47
C GLY A 101 -2.86 16.18 -13.23
N VAL A 102 -1.97 16.68 -12.39
CA VAL A 102 -0.66 16.08 -12.07
C VAL A 102 -0.60 15.52 -10.65
N THR A 103 0.48 14.83 -10.32
CA THR A 103 0.76 14.43 -8.93
C THR A 103 1.39 15.62 -8.20
N TYR A 104 1.32 15.66 -6.86
CA TYR A 104 2.02 16.71 -6.12
C TYR A 104 3.54 16.64 -6.33
N LEU A 105 4.09 15.43 -6.48
CA LEU A 105 5.49 15.27 -6.82
C LEU A 105 5.85 15.93 -8.17
N GLY A 106 4.91 15.96 -9.12
CA GLY A 106 5.07 16.61 -10.42
C GLY A 106 5.13 18.14 -10.37
N THR A 107 4.61 18.76 -9.30
CA THR A 107 4.66 20.22 -9.11
C THR A 107 5.93 20.68 -8.38
N LEU A 108 6.69 19.76 -7.79
CA LEU A 108 7.91 20.06 -7.05
C LEU A 108 9.13 20.21 -7.98
N PRO A 109 10.20 20.89 -7.53
CA PRO A 109 11.47 20.91 -8.25
C PRO A 109 11.97 19.48 -8.52
N LYS A 110 12.58 19.23 -9.68
CA LYS A 110 13.07 17.90 -10.07
C LYS A 110 14.00 17.26 -9.03
N SER A 111 14.76 18.06 -8.28
CA SER A 111 15.63 17.61 -7.19
C SER A 111 14.88 17.02 -5.99
N SER A 112 13.57 17.24 -5.89
CA SER A 112 12.71 16.70 -4.84
C SER A 112 12.15 15.32 -5.18
N ALA A 113 12.37 14.82 -6.41
CA ALA A 113 11.91 13.52 -6.88
C ALA A 113 13.10 12.58 -7.12
N GLY A 114 12.96 11.32 -6.73
CA GLY A 114 14.03 10.33 -6.87
C GLY A 114 13.57 8.91 -6.56
N MET A 115 14.52 7.97 -6.58
CA MET A 115 14.23 6.55 -6.35
C MET A 115 13.93 6.32 -4.86
N PRO A 116 12.71 5.90 -4.50
CA PRO A 116 12.35 5.74 -3.11
C PRO A 116 13.12 4.58 -2.49
N ARG A 117 13.77 4.85 -1.34
CA ARG A 117 14.42 3.79 -0.55
C ARG A 117 13.40 3.05 0.30
N TYR A 118 12.42 3.76 0.85
CA TYR A 118 11.44 3.20 1.77
C TYR A 118 10.02 3.48 1.29
N TYR A 119 9.15 2.49 1.48
CA TYR A 119 7.71 2.64 1.31
C TYR A 119 7.10 3.10 2.63
N VAL A 120 6.21 4.09 2.65
CA VAL A 120 5.60 4.58 3.89
C VAL A 120 4.12 4.20 3.95
N VAL A 121 3.78 3.35 4.92
CA VAL A 121 2.38 2.99 5.25
C VAL A 121 1.90 3.91 6.37
N HIS A 122 0.81 4.64 6.10
CA HIS A 122 0.19 5.55 7.06
C HIS A 122 -1.32 5.57 6.85
N ALA A 123 -2.06 5.92 7.91
CA ALA A 123 -3.49 6.16 7.79
C ALA A 123 -3.74 7.64 7.47
N TRP A 124 -4.55 7.91 6.45
CA TRP A 124 -4.92 9.29 6.09
C TRP A 124 -5.67 10.04 7.19
N GLY A 125 -6.36 9.32 8.06
CA GLY A 125 -7.01 9.87 9.25
C GLY A 125 -6.04 10.19 10.39
N GLY A 126 -4.78 9.75 10.30
CA GLY A 126 -3.74 10.01 11.28
C GLY A 126 -3.15 11.42 11.14
N LEU A 127 -2.59 11.95 12.24
CA LEU A 127 -1.87 13.23 12.25
C LEU A 127 -0.71 13.25 11.24
N PHE A 128 -0.66 14.30 10.41
CA PHE A 128 0.39 14.47 9.42
C PHE A 128 1.77 14.68 10.06
N GLN A 129 1.83 15.37 11.19
CA GLN A 129 3.08 15.58 11.92
C GLN A 129 3.68 14.29 12.46
N ASP A 130 2.86 13.28 12.79
CA ASP A 130 3.37 11.98 13.19
C ASP A 130 4.05 11.24 12.03
N LEU A 131 3.50 11.35 10.81
CA LEU A 131 4.13 10.87 9.59
C LEU A 131 5.47 11.54 9.36
N VAL A 132 5.50 12.88 9.33
CA VAL A 132 6.72 13.66 9.07
C VAL A 132 7.81 13.29 10.07
N ALA A 133 7.50 13.29 11.36
CA ALA A 133 8.49 13.02 12.38
C ALA A 133 8.88 11.52 12.48
N ALA A 134 8.02 10.58 12.07
CA ALA A 134 8.40 9.17 11.92
C ALA A 134 9.44 8.99 10.81
N VAL A 135 9.21 9.59 9.63
CA VAL A 135 10.15 9.55 8.51
C VAL A 135 11.46 10.26 8.84
N GLN A 136 11.38 11.47 9.42
CA GLN A 136 12.54 12.24 9.84
C GLN A 136 13.39 11.47 10.87
N SER A 137 12.77 10.90 11.90
CA SER A 137 13.48 10.13 12.93
C SER A 137 14.23 8.93 12.32
N LYS A 138 13.62 8.23 11.37
CA LYS A 138 14.23 7.08 10.69
C LYS A 138 15.42 7.48 9.82
N LEU A 139 15.37 8.68 9.23
CA LEU A 139 16.36 9.19 8.27
C LEU A 139 17.31 10.24 8.87
N ARG A 140 17.28 10.46 10.20
CA ARG A 140 18.01 11.54 10.89
C ARG A 140 19.50 11.68 10.57
N ASN A 141 20.17 10.56 10.24
CA ASN A 141 21.60 10.52 9.95
C ASN A 141 21.90 10.50 8.44
N ARG A 142 20.98 11.00 7.63
CA ARG A 142 21.09 10.99 6.17
C ARG A 142 20.85 12.37 5.59
N SER A 143 21.39 12.60 4.39
CA SER A 143 21.15 13.82 3.62
C SER A 143 19.67 13.92 3.25
N GLN A 144 19.02 15.01 3.67
CA GLN A 144 17.59 15.23 3.44
C GLN A 144 17.25 15.38 1.94
N LYS A 145 18.21 15.85 1.14
CA LYS A 145 18.05 16.05 -0.32
C LYS A 145 18.31 14.78 -1.13
N GLU A 146 18.92 13.76 -0.53
CA GLU A 146 19.30 12.52 -1.21
C GLU A 146 18.53 11.29 -0.68
N CYS A 147 17.67 11.48 0.31
CA CYS A 147 16.82 10.43 0.84
C CYS A 147 15.40 10.59 0.34
N PHE A 148 14.93 9.57 -0.37
CA PHE A 148 13.60 9.55 -0.96
C PHE A 148 12.74 8.47 -0.31
N VAL A 149 11.48 8.80 -0.07
CA VAL A 149 10.46 7.86 0.41
C VAL A 149 9.26 7.88 -0.52
N TRP A 150 8.60 6.74 -0.65
CA TRP A 150 7.35 6.66 -1.41
C TRP A 150 6.17 6.98 -0.49
N LEU A 151 5.36 7.95 -0.90
CA LEU A 151 4.15 8.40 -0.21
C LEU A 151 3.01 8.49 -1.23
N ASP A 152 1.94 7.75 -0.97
CA ASP A 152 0.77 7.63 -1.85
C ASP A 152 0.19 9.00 -2.24
N PHE A 153 -0.03 9.89 -1.26
CA PHE A 153 -0.66 11.19 -1.50
C PHE A 153 0.21 12.16 -2.31
N MET A 154 1.53 11.91 -2.42
CA MET A 154 2.44 12.73 -3.23
C MET A 154 2.68 12.12 -4.61
N ALA A 155 2.79 10.79 -4.67
CA ALA A 155 3.13 10.05 -5.88
C ALA A 155 1.92 9.73 -6.77
N VAL A 156 0.71 9.76 -6.22
CA VAL A 156 -0.55 9.53 -6.94
C VAL A 156 -1.26 10.86 -7.20
N ASN A 157 -1.94 10.96 -8.33
CA ASN A 157 -2.76 12.12 -8.65
C ASN A 157 -4.06 12.05 -7.83
N GLN A 158 -4.19 12.96 -6.86
CA GLN A 158 -5.33 13.02 -5.93
C GLN A 158 -6.59 13.67 -6.52
N SER A 159 -6.45 14.37 -7.65
CA SER A 159 -7.56 15.01 -8.35
C SER A 159 -8.23 14.10 -9.39
N ALA A 160 -7.59 12.97 -9.74
CA ALA A 160 -8.12 12.04 -10.73
C ALA A 160 -9.10 11.06 -10.08
N ALA A 161 -10.34 11.03 -10.54
CA ALA A 161 -11.36 10.03 -10.18
C ALA A 161 -11.07 8.65 -10.83
N ARG A 162 -9.87 8.10 -10.63
CA ARG A 162 -9.52 6.77 -11.14
C ARG A 162 -9.44 5.78 -10.00
N ALA A 163 -10.11 4.64 -10.18
CA ALA A 163 -9.79 3.43 -9.43
C ALA A 163 -8.29 3.15 -9.62
N LEU A 164 -7.53 3.25 -8.54
CA LEU A 164 -6.11 2.96 -8.57
C LEU A 164 -5.95 1.45 -8.73
N ASP A 165 -5.21 1.03 -9.76
CA ASP A 165 -4.89 -0.38 -9.95
C ASP A 165 -4.09 -0.85 -8.73
N VAL A 166 -4.66 -1.80 -8.00
CA VAL A 166 -4.06 -2.41 -6.81
C VAL A 166 -2.64 -2.95 -7.13
N SER A 167 -2.39 -3.38 -8.36
CA SER A 167 -1.07 -3.85 -8.84
C SER A 167 -0.02 -2.73 -8.95
N PHE A 168 -0.44 -1.47 -9.09
CA PHE A 168 0.46 -0.31 -9.09
C PHE A 168 1.21 -0.15 -7.76
N PHE A 169 0.51 -0.35 -6.65
CA PHE A 169 1.11 -0.27 -5.31
C PHE A 169 2.14 -1.38 -5.10
N GLN A 170 1.89 -2.58 -5.62
CA GLN A 170 2.86 -3.68 -5.59
C GLN A 170 4.16 -3.31 -6.31
N LEU A 171 4.08 -2.69 -7.49
CA LEU A 171 5.26 -2.23 -8.23
C LEU A 171 6.03 -1.15 -7.46
N CYS A 172 5.31 -0.18 -6.86
CA CYS A 172 5.93 0.86 -6.04
C CYS A 172 6.66 0.27 -4.83
N LEU A 173 6.03 -0.69 -4.15
CA LEU A 173 6.64 -1.37 -3.01
C LEU A 173 7.87 -2.18 -3.41
N GLN A 174 7.82 -2.91 -4.52
CA GLN A 174 8.96 -3.66 -5.06
C GLN A 174 10.18 -2.79 -5.38
N SER A 175 9.98 -1.52 -5.70
CA SER A 175 11.08 -0.57 -5.94
C SER A 175 11.77 -0.10 -4.65
N CYS A 176 11.13 -0.26 -3.48
CA CYS A 176 11.63 0.23 -2.19
C CYS A 176 12.52 -0.81 -1.49
N THR A 177 13.83 -0.75 -1.72
CA THR A 177 14.79 -1.74 -1.18
C THR A 177 15.05 -1.67 0.33
N GLY A 178 14.69 -0.57 0.98
CA GLY A 178 14.85 -0.35 2.42
C GLY A 178 13.73 -0.93 3.27
N GLY A 179 12.64 -1.41 2.65
CA GLY A 179 11.46 -1.93 3.34
C GLY A 179 10.38 -0.88 3.57
N THR A 180 9.46 -1.19 4.48
CA THR A 180 8.22 -0.48 4.71
C THR A 180 8.21 0.16 6.09
N MET A 181 8.21 1.50 6.15
CA MET A 181 8.00 2.26 7.37
C MET A 181 6.52 2.28 7.73
N VAL A 182 6.20 1.96 8.98
CA VAL A 182 4.81 2.02 9.48
C VAL A 182 4.66 3.22 10.39
N VAL A 183 3.80 4.16 10.01
CA VAL A 183 3.51 5.35 10.80
C VAL A 183 2.44 5.02 11.83
N GLN A 184 2.78 5.25 13.10
CA GLN A 184 1.88 5.11 14.24
C GLN A 184 1.73 6.46 14.91
N GLY A 185 0.48 6.83 15.23
CA GLY A 185 0.19 8.09 15.92
C GLY A 185 0.75 8.09 17.35
N ARG A 186 1.19 9.27 17.79
CA ARG A 186 1.66 9.50 19.18
C ARG A 186 0.58 10.09 20.06
N SER A 187 -0.39 10.77 19.48
CA SER A 187 -1.37 11.57 20.22
C SER A 187 -2.78 10.99 20.05
N PRO A 188 -3.62 10.97 21.10
CA PRO A 188 -5.01 10.56 20.97
C PRO A 188 -5.79 11.40 19.95
N PRO A 189 -6.77 10.82 19.24
CA PRO A 189 -7.19 9.41 19.33
C PRO A 189 -6.26 8.44 18.56
N ASP A 190 -5.29 8.94 17.80
CA ASP A 190 -4.44 8.17 16.88
C ASP A 190 -3.35 7.32 17.55
N SER A 191 -3.20 7.41 18.87
CA SER A 191 -2.36 6.50 19.67
C SER A 191 -2.85 5.04 19.62
N SER A 192 -4.06 4.78 19.10
CA SER A 192 -4.67 3.45 19.04
C SER A 192 -4.19 2.56 17.87
N GLY A 193 -3.26 3.03 17.04
CA GLY A 193 -2.77 2.24 15.90
C GLY A 193 -3.78 2.15 14.75
N ILE A 194 -4.40 3.28 14.38
CA ILE A 194 -5.38 3.37 13.27
C ILE A 194 -4.88 2.72 11.97
N VAL A 195 -3.57 2.76 11.71
CA VAL A 195 -2.91 2.10 10.56
C VAL A 195 -3.19 0.59 10.50
N TYR A 196 -3.37 -0.09 11.63
CA TYR A 196 -3.67 -1.52 11.71
C TYR A 196 -5.16 -1.85 11.55
N THR A 197 -6.00 -0.83 11.35
CA THR A 197 -7.43 -1.01 11.17
C THR A 197 -7.88 -0.67 9.76
N ARG A 198 -7.02 -0.12 8.89
CA ARG A 198 -7.40 0.39 7.57
C ARG A 198 -7.08 -0.62 6.47
N ALA A 199 -8.05 -0.89 5.59
CA ALA A 199 -7.93 -1.91 4.55
C ALA A 199 -6.68 -1.74 3.67
N TRP A 200 -6.47 -0.52 3.16
CA TRP A 200 -5.29 -0.17 2.36
C TRP A 200 -3.98 -0.37 3.12
N CYS A 201 -3.88 0.09 4.37
CA CYS A 201 -2.67 -0.09 5.18
C CYS A 201 -2.37 -1.58 5.42
N LEU A 202 -3.39 -2.39 5.73
CA LEU A 202 -3.23 -3.83 5.91
C LEU A 202 -2.83 -4.54 4.61
N TYR A 203 -3.38 -4.11 3.48
CA TYR A 203 -2.98 -4.60 2.17
C TYR A 203 -1.51 -4.30 1.87
N GLU A 204 -1.05 -3.09 2.15
CA GLU A 204 0.35 -2.69 1.96
C GLU A 204 1.30 -3.49 2.86
N LEU A 205 0.92 -3.72 4.12
CA LEU A 205 1.68 -4.60 5.02
C LEU A 205 1.73 -6.03 4.51
N TRP A 206 0.61 -6.55 4.01
CA TRP A 206 0.57 -7.87 3.37
C TRP A 206 1.47 -7.91 2.13
N LEU A 207 1.48 -6.87 1.29
CA LEU A 207 2.39 -6.76 0.16
C LEU A 207 3.87 -6.77 0.60
N THR A 208 4.21 -6.11 1.71
CA THR A 208 5.57 -6.19 2.28
C THR A 208 5.93 -7.62 2.64
N LEU A 209 5.00 -8.38 3.23
CA LEU A 209 5.24 -9.78 3.60
C LEU A 209 5.40 -10.71 2.38
N GLN A 210 4.72 -10.41 1.27
CA GLN A 210 4.85 -11.16 0.01
C GLN A 210 6.13 -10.78 -0.75
N THR A 211 6.50 -9.50 -0.75
CA THR A 211 7.60 -8.98 -1.56
C THR A 211 8.96 -9.10 -0.86
N HIS A 212 8.96 -8.96 0.46
CA HIS A 212 10.16 -8.93 1.28
C HIS A 212 10.06 -9.99 2.38
N SER A 213 10.27 -9.58 3.63
CA SER A 213 10.15 -10.44 4.81
C SER A 213 9.60 -9.63 5.98
N PRO A 214 9.13 -10.26 7.05
CA PRO A 214 8.66 -9.56 8.25
C PRO A 214 9.68 -8.56 8.84
N ARG A 215 10.99 -8.80 8.64
CA ARG A 215 12.08 -7.90 9.09
C ARG A 215 12.14 -6.57 8.33
N HIS A 216 11.48 -6.50 7.18
CA HIS A 216 11.40 -5.29 6.36
C HIS A 216 10.21 -4.42 6.71
N ILE A 217 9.33 -4.86 7.61
CA ILE A 217 8.36 -3.96 8.23
C ILE A 217 9.06 -3.27 9.39
N LEU A 218 9.08 -1.95 9.35
CA LEU A 218 9.81 -1.09 10.26
C LEU A 218 8.81 -0.30 11.10
N PRO A 219 8.22 -0.92 12.15
CA PRO A 219 7.34 -0.22 13.06
C PRO A 219 8.14 0.77 13.91
N ARG A 220 7.41 1.69 14.55
CA ARG A 220 7.95 2.56 15.58
C ARG A 220 8.17 1.77 16.87
N THR A 221 9.41 1.33 17.09
CA THR A 221 9.77 0.52 18.27
C THR A 221 9.76 1.29 19.58
N ASP A 222 9.70 2.62 19.53
CA ASP A 222 9.50 3.49 20.68
C ASP A 222 8.04 3.50 21.18
N ILE A 223 7.10 2.97 20.38
CA ILE A 223 5.68 2.83 20.73
C ILE A 223 5.31 1.36 20.98
N LEU A 224 5.70 0.45 20.08
CA LEU A 224 5.42 -0.99 20.21
C LEU A 224 6.69 -1.79 20.47
N LYS A 225 6.67 -2.67 21.48
CA LYS A 225 7.76 -3.63 21.66
C LYS A 225 7.72 -4.68 20.55
N LEU A 226 8.89 -5.19 20.17
CA LEU A 226 9.07 -6.18 19.09
C LEU A 226 8.25 -7.48 19.28
N GLN A 227 8.06 -7.90 20.53
CA GLN A 227 7.28 -9.08 20.88
C GLN A 227 5.77 -8.86 20.66
N ASP A 228 5.26 -7.68 21.02
CA ASP A 228 3.87 -7.29 20.79
C ASP A 228 3.60 -7.11 19.28
N TRP A 229 4.61 -6.65 18.54
CA TRP A 229 4.57 -6.51 17.08
C TRP A 229 4.36 -7.85 16.35
N HIS A 230 5.04 -8.92 16.78
CA HIS A 230 4.87 -10.24 16.15
C HIS A 230 3.44 -10.76 16.32
N SER A 231 2.93 -10.74 17.56
CA SER A 231 1.57 -11.15 17.87
C SER A 231 0.54 -10.32 17.12
N MET A 232 0.76 -9.01 17.00
CA MET A 232 -0.13 -8.13 16.27
C MET A 232 -0.14 -8.45 14.77
N ILE A 233 1.01 -8.65 14.11
CA ILE A 233 1.03 -9.04 12.68
C ILE A 233 0.24 -10.33 12.47
N MET A 234 0.43 -11.33 13.34
CA MET A 234 -0.27 -12.62 13.23
C MET A 234 -1.79 -12.48 13.43
N ALA A 235 -2.24 -11.44 14.13
CA ALA A 235 -3.65 -11.15 14.36
C ALA A 235 -4.28 -10.24 13.30
N LEU A 236 -3.51 -9.70 12.34
CA LEU A 236 -4.06 -8.84 11.29
C LEU A 236 -5.00 -9.62 10.38
N ASP A 237 -6.28 -9.23 10.38
CA ASP A 237 -7.30 -9.78 9.49
C ASP A 237 -7.89 -8.67 8.63
N ILE A 238 -7.53 -8.67 7.35
CA ILE A 238 -7.99 -7.67 6.39
C ILE A 238 -9.52 -7.68 6.19
N ARG A 239 -10.19 -8.79 6.50
CA ARG A 239 -11.66 -8.91 6.45
C ARG A 239 -12.35 -8.10 7.55
N GLN A 240 -11.62 -7.76 8.61
CA GLN A 240 -12.11 -6.94 9.74
C GLN A 240 -11.69 -5.47 9.63
N SER A 241 -11.16 -5.09 8.46
CA SER A 241 -10.64 -3.74 8.24
C SER A 241 -11.73 -2.70 7.97
N LYS A 242 -11.42 -1.45 8.27
CA LYS A 242 -12.20 -0.26 7.97
C LYS A 242 -11.73 0.33 6.65
N ALA A 243 -12.67 0.72 5.80
CA ALA A 243 -12.40 1.50 4.59
C ALA A 243 -13.52 2.52 4.38
N ASP A 244 -13.20 3.56 3.60
CA ASP A 244 -14.20 4.56 3.22
C ASP A 244 -14.95 4.15 1.93
N SER A 245 -14.46 3.11 1.24
CA SER A 245 -14.98 2.55 -0.01
C SER A 245 -15.14 1.04 0.13
N THR A 246 -16.35 0.52 -0.11
CA THR A 246 -16.63 -0.93 -0.09
C THR A 246 -16.04 -1.64 -1.31
N GLU A 247 -15.93 -0.92 -2.42
CA GLU A 247 -15.33 -1.38 -3.68
C GLU A 247 -13.83 -1.63 -3.49
N ASP A 248 -13.13 -0.74 -2.78
CA ASP A 248 -11.71 -0.90 -2.46
C ASP A 248 -11.47 -2.16 -1.63
N VAL A 249 -12.31 -2.41 -0.62
CA VAL A 249 -12.22 -3.61 0.22
C VAL A 249 -12.43 -4.86 -0.62
N ALA A 250 -13.43 -4.86 -1.50
CA ALA A 250 -13.70 -5.99 -2.39
C ALA A 250 -12.52 -6.26 -3.35
N ALA A 251 -11.96 -5.21 -3.96
CA ALA A 251 -10.82 -5.33 -4.86
C ALA A 251 -9.56 -5.85 -4.14
N ILE A 252 -9.28 -5.33 -2.95
CA ILE A 252 -8.17 -5.78 -2.08
C ILE A 252 -8.36 -7.24 -1.68
N LEU A 253 -9.54 -7.62 -1.19
CA LEU A 253 -9.83 -8.99 -0.77
C LEU A 253 -9.71 -9.96 -1.94
N HIS A 254 -10.26 -9.61 -3.09
CA HIS A 254 -10.13 -10.41 -4.31
C HIS A 254 -8.66 -10.62 -4.67
N LYS A 255 -7.83 -9.57 -4.65
CA LYS A 255 -6.39 -9.68 -4.93
C LYS A 255 -5.66 -10.58 -3.92
N VAL A 256 -5.94 -10.43 -2.62
CA VAL A 256 -5.34 -11.25 -1.56
C VAL A 256 -5.72 -12.72 -1.74
N GLN A 257 -6.99 -13.02 -2.03
CA GLN A 257 -7.50 -14.38 -2.22
C GLN A 257 -7.01 -15.02 -3.53
N SER A 258 -6.90 -14.24 -4.61
CA SER A 258 -6.42 -14.75 -5.91
C SER A 258 -4.92 -15.00 -5.96
N THR A 259 -4.17 -14.52 -4.96
CA THR A 259 -2.71 -14.72 -4.89
C THR A 259 -2.40 -16.05 -4.22
N VAL A 260 -1.91 -17.02 -5.00
CA VAL A 260 -1.49 -18.33 -4.47
C VAL A 260 -0.32 -18.15 -3.49
N VAL A 261 -0.55 -18.54 -2.24
CA VAL A 261 0.37 -18.33 -1.12
C VAL A 261 1.44 -19.44 -1.09
N ARG A 262 2.70 -19.07 -1.36
CA ARG A 262 3.87 -19.68 -0.70
C ARG A 262 4.77 -18.55 -0.19
N PRO A 263 4.66 -18.17 1.09
CA PRO A 263 5.56 -17.19 1.66
C PRO A 263 6.97 -17.80 1.63
N PRO A 264 7.97 -17.14 1.02
CA PRO A 264 9.30 -17.71 0.81
C PRO A 264 10.07 -18.02 2.11
N TRP A 265 9.53 -17.64 3.26
CA TRP A 265 10.15 -17.77 4.59
C TRP A 265 9.66 -18.97 5.42
N HIS A 266 8.66 -19.74 4.97
CA HIS A 266 8.24 -20.97 5.67
C HIS A 266 9.26 -22.12 5.61
N SER A 267 10.30 -22.01 4.75
CA SER A 267 11.41 -22.97 4.69
C SER A 267 12.50 -22.75 5.73
N VAL A 268 12.35 -21.78 6.66
CA VAL A 268 13.38 -21.43 7.67
C VAL A 268 12.87 -21.61 9.10
N LEU A 269 12.02 -22.60 9.35
CA LEU A 269 11.86 -23.13 10.71
C LEU A 269 12.89 -24.24 10.88
N PRO A 270 13.81 -24.16 11.87
CA PRO A 270 14.70 -25.28 12.16
C PRO A 270 13.83 -26.48 12.54
N SER A 271 14.03 -27.59 11.84
CA SER A 271 13.44 -28.87 12.23
C SER A 271 13.87 -29.16 13.66
N ASN A 272 12.90 -29.18 14.58
CA ASN A 272 13.08 -29.70 15.92
C ASN A 272 13.26 -31.22 15.82
N ASN A 273 14.42 -31.68 15.36
CA ASN A 273 14.89 -33.03 15.62
C ASN A 273 15.59 -33.03 16.98
N ARG A 274 14.78 -32.99 18.04
CA ARG A 274 15.11 -33.63 19.31
C ARG A 274 14.07 -34.70 19.56
N THR A 275 14.35 -35.89 19.05
CA THR A 275 13.88 -37.13 19.64
C THR A 275 15.07 -37.87 20.21
N LYS A 276 14.83 -38.45 21.37
CA LYS A 276 15.72 -39.11 22.33
C LYS A 276 16.64 -40.15 21.72
#